data_AF-A0A7J5AIU6-F1
#
_entry.id   AF-A0A7J5AIU6-F1
#
_cell.length_a   1.000
_cell.length_b   1.000
_cell.length_c   1.000
_cell.angle_alpha   90.00
_cell.angle_beta   90.00
_cell.angle_gamma   90.00
#
_symmetry.space_group_name_H-M   'P 1'
#
loop_
_entity.id
_entity.type
_entity.pdbx_description
1 polymer ?
#
loop_
_entity_poly.entity_id
_entity_poly.type
_entity_poly.pdbx_seq_one_letter_code
_entity_poly.pdbx_strand_id
1 'polypeptide(L)'
;MSNNIFQLSALSQNDPGANDGAKLYCKITGVCNGTLRKGSSAVNENIHLPVPPGQNGSGPTPTWFLGLENGLEGSFSIEIFCPSDASYPSKTITVSESDVKKWASVPFEERENQIYQEGANGIFGFAQEGPNGPIYTITAGVLNPRLHGNEATV
;
A
#
# COMPACT_ATOMS: atom_id res chain seq x y z
N MET A 1 -5.26 25.61 -7.30
CA MET A 1 -5.72 24.38 -7.98
C MET A 1 -5.61 23.26 -6.97
N SER A 2 -6.71 22.69 -6.49
CA SER A 2 -6.66 21.45 -5.73
C SER A 2 -6.20 20.35 -6.69
N ASN A 3 -4.99 19.85 -6.48
CA ASN A 3 -4.53 18.68 -7.23
C ASN A 3 -5.37 17.50 -6.72
N ASN A 4 -6.30 16.98 -7.51
CA ASN A 4 -7.06 15.77 -7.19
C ASN A 4 -6.18 14.56 -7.51
N ILE A 5 -5.36 14.13 -6.55
CA ILE A 5 -4.41 13.02 -6.69
C ILE A 5 -4.78 11.92 -5.71
N PHE A 6 -4.90 10.70 -6.23
CA PHE A 6 -4.89 9.51 -5.40
C PHE A 6 -3.47 8.92 -5.37
N GLN A 7 -2.85 8.90 -4.20
CA GLN A 7 -1.53 8.34 -3.98
C GLN A 7 -1.62 6.92 -3.41
N LEU A 8 -0.90 5.98 -4.02
CA LEU A 8 -0.68 4.63 -3.49
C LEU A 8 0.81 4.45 -3.20
N SER A 9 1.15 3.82 -2.08
CA SER A 9 2.52 3.39 -1.76
C SER A 9 2.50 1.96 -1.22
N ALA A 10 3.58 1.22 -1.43
CA ALA A 10 3.72 -0.13 -0.92
C ALA A 10 5.10 -0.33 -0.28
N LEU A 11 5.13 -0.98 0.89
CA LEU A 11 6.36 -1.32 1.61
C LEU A 11 6.22 -2.66 2.30
N SER A 12 7.33 -3.18 2.83
CA SER A 12 7.34 -4.40 3.64
C SER A 12 7.91 -4.17 5.03
N GLN A 13 7.70 -5.13 5.92
CA GLN A 13 8.32 -5.20 7.24
C GLN A 13 8.94 -6.58 7.45
N ASN A 14 9.84 -6.68 8.43
CA ASN A 14 10.39 -7.94 8.92
C ASN A 14 10.06 -8.05 10.40
N ASP A 15 8.82 -8.42 10.71
CA ASP A 15 8.41 -8.62 12.09
C ASP A 15 9.11 -9.85 12.69
N PRO A 16 9.41 -9.86 14.00
CA PRO A 16 9.92 -11.08 14.66
C PRO A 16 8.94 -12.25 14.46
N GLY A 17 9.32 -13.21 13.62
CA GLY A 17 8.49 -14.36 13.23
C GLY A 17 7.90 -14.30 11.81
N ALA A 18 8.12 -13.20 11.08
CA ALA A 18 7.79 -13.01 9.67
C ALA A 18 8.93 -12.20 8.98
N ASN A 19 10.01 -12.89 8.60
CA ASN A 19 11.24 -12.24 8.09
C ASN A 19 11.32 -12.17 6.56
N ASP A 20 10.19 -12.35 5.87
CA ASP A 20 10.16 -12.46 4.41
C ASP A 20 9.98 -11.12 3.71
N GLY A 21 9.76 -10.03 4.44
CA GLY A 21 9.59 -8.68 3.88
C GLY A 21 10.71 -8.26 2.93
N ALA A 22 11.95 -8.67 3.23
CA ALA A 22 13.12 -8.45 2.39
C ALA A 22 13.07 -9.16 1.02
N LYS A 23 12.15 -10.10 0.82
CA LYS A 23 12.00 -10.91 -0.40
C LYS A 23 10.74 -10.54 -1.19
N LEU A 24 9.91 -9.64 -0.65
CA LEU A 24 8.63 -9.31 -1.26
C LEU A 24 8.79 -8.31 -2.39
N TYR A 25 7.95 -8.50 -3.40
CA TYR A 25 7.80 -7.62 -4.53
C TYR A 25 6.33 -7.23 -4.65
N CYS A 26 6.11 -6.13 -5.36
CA CYS A 26 4.80 -5.72 -5.81
C CYS A 26 4.78 -5.46 -7.31
N LYS A 27 3.58 -5.51 -7.89
CA LYS A 27 3.33 -5.12 -9.28
C LYS A 27 1.97 -4.45 -9.37
N ILE A 28 1.91 -3.25 -9.95
CA ILE A 28 0.64 -2.67 -10.38
C ILE A 28 0.16 -3.44 -11.60
N THR A 29 -0.98 -4.10 -11.46
CA THR A 29 -1.63 -4.93 -12.49
C THR A 29 -2.80 -4.22 -13.16
N GLY A 30 -3.30 -3.13 -12.58
CA GLY A 30 -4.39 -2.34 -13.14
C GLY A 30 -4.40 -0.91 -12.62
N VAL A 31 -4.77 0.02 -13.49
CA VAL A 31 -5.07 1.42 -13.18
C VAL A 31 -6.35 1.77 -13.92
N CYS A 32 -7.35 2.29 -13.22
CA CYS A 32 -8.64 2.65 -13.80
C CYS A 32 -8.91 4.15 -13.61
N ASN A 33 -9.56 4.77 -14.61
CA ASN A 33 -10.18 6.10 -14.53
C ASN A 33 -9.23 7.22 -14.04
N GLY A 34 -8.00 7.22 -14.50
CA GLY A 34 -7.04 8.27 -14.21
C GLY A 34 -5.75 8.12 -14.99
N THR A 35 -4.93 9.17 -14.95
CA THR A 35 -3.62 9.19 -15.61
C THR A 35 -2.52 9.21 -14.56
N LEU A 36 -1.56 8.29 -14.68
CA LEU A 36 -0.37 8.28 -13.82
C LEU A 36 0.45 9.56 -14.02
N ARG A 37 0.74 10.27 -12.92
CA ARG A 37 1.57 11.47 -12.96
C ARG A 37 3.05 11.12 -12.99
N LYS A 38 3.84 12.04 -13.56
CA LYS A 38 5.31 11.99 -13.52
C LYS A 38 5.79 11.88 -12.07
N GLY A 39 6.76 11.00 -11.83
CA GLY A 39 7.26 10.68 -10.50
C GLY A 39 6.65 9.42 -9.89
N SER A 40 5.63 8.84 -10.52
CA SER A 40 5.14 7.50 -10.17
C SER A 40 6.18 6.43 -10.49
N SER A 41 6.24 5.38 -9.68
CA SER A 41 6.97 4.15 -9.97
C SER A 41 6.41 3.43 -11.20
N ALA A 42 7.18 2.48 -11.76
CA ALA A 42 6.76 1.71 -12.91
C ALA A 42 5.48 0.89 -12.64
N VAL A 43 4.73 0.60 -13.70
CA VAL A 43 3.56 -0.29 -13.67
C VAL A 43 3.81 -1.49 -14.57
N ASN A 44 3.13 -2.61 -14.30
CA ASN A 44 3.37 -3.90 -14.96
C ASN A 44 4.81 -4.46 -14.82
N GLU A 45 5.59 -3.91 -13.90
CA GLU A 45 6.95 -4.36 -13.56
C GLU A 45 7.00 -4.85 -12.12
N ASN A 46 7.90 -5.81 -11.86
CA ASN A 46 8.15 -6.33 -10.52
C ASN A 46 9.04 -5.32 -9.78
N ILE A 47 8.51 -4.70 -8.74
CA ILE A 47 9.25 -3.73 -7.91
C ILE A 47 9.45 -4.31 -6.52
N HIS A 48 10.70 -4.32 -6.06
CA HIS A 48 11.05 -4.82 -4.73
C HIS A 48 10.45 -3.92 -3.63
N LEU A 49 9.90 -4.52 -2.58
CA LEU A 49 9.37 -3.77 -1.44
C LEU A 49 10.47 -3.49 -0.42
N PRO A 50 10.74 -2.21 -0.09
CA PRO A 50 11.71 -1.89 0.94
C PRO A 50 11.17 -2.19 2.34
N VAL A 51 12.07 -2.59 3.24
CA VAL A 51 11.84 -2.67 4.69
C VAL A 51 12.37 -1.40 5.37
N PRO A 52 11.51 -0.45 5.80
CA PRO A 52 11.96 0.77 6.46
C PRO A 52 12.64 0.49 7.82
N PRO A 53 13.58 1.34 8.28
CA PRO A 53 14.07 2.57 7.64
C PRO A 53 15.17 2.34 6.57
N GLY A 54 15.22 1.15 5.95
CA GLY A 54 16.20 0.81 4.91
C GLY A 54 17.07 -0.38 5.27
N GLN A 55 16.57 -1.33 6.08
CA GLN A 55 17.34 -2.48 6.56
C GLN A 55 17.93 -3.34 5.43
N ASN A 56 17.39 -3.24 4.20
CA ASN A 56 17.83 -4.05 3.06
C ASN A 56 18.37 -3.24 1.87
N GLY A 57 18.58 -1.92 1.99
CA GLY A 57 19.14 -1.09 0.90
C GLY A 57 18.29 -0.99 -0.37
N SER A 58 17.02 -1.37 -0.31
CA SER A 58 16.09 -1.62 -1.42
C SER A 58 15.60 -0.40 -2.20
N GLY A 59 16.22 0.77 -2.01
CA GLY A 59 15.80 2.01 -2.67
C GLY A 59 14.56 2.66 -2.02
N PRO A 60 13.99 3.69 -2.68
CA PRO A 60 12.84 4.43 -2.16
C PRO A 60 11.58 3.57 -2.15
N THR A 61 10.65 3.86 -1.24
CA THR A 61 9.30 3.27 -1.24
C THR A 61 8.64 3.49 -2.61
N PRO A 62 8.18 2.42 -3.29
CA PRO A 62 7.45 2.59 -4.53
C PRO A 62 6.14 3.32 -4.27
N THR A 63 5.89 4.33 -5.10
CA THR A 63 4.76 5.25 -4.96
C THR A 63 4.19 5.58 -6.32
N TRP A 64 2.87 5.55 -6.44
CA TRP A 64 2.13 5.92 -7.65
C TRP A 64 1.18 7.07 -7.35
N PHE A 65 1.06 7.98 -8.30
CA PHE A 65 0.22 9.17 -8.20
C PHE A 65 -0.78 9.16 -9.35
N LEU A 66 -2.04 8.87 -9.07
CA LEU A 66 -3.11 8.91 -10.05
C LEU A 66 -3.72 10.30 -10.10
N GLY A 67 -3.57 10.99 -11.24
CA GLY A 67 -4.36 12.17 -11.54
C GLY A 67 -5.77 11.74 -11.92
N LEU A 68 -6.75 12.16 -11.13
CA LEU A 68 -8.13 11.75 -11.29
C LEU A 68 -8.82 12.54 -12.40
N GLU A 69 -9.56 11.83 -13.26
CA GLU A 69 -10.41 12.45 -14.28
C GLU A 69 -11.73 12.91 -13.65
N ASN A 70 -12.24 14.06 -14.07
CA ASN A 70 -13.43 14.64 -13.45
C ASN A 70 -14.64 13.70 -13.55
N GLY A 71 -15.21 13.34 -12.40
CA GLY A 71 -16.46 12.57 -12.31
C GLY A 71 -16.30 11.06 -12.44
N LEU A 72 -15.07 10.53 -12.54
CA LEU A 72 -14.81 9.09 -12.53
C LEU A 72 -14.01 8.70 -11.28
N GLU A 73 -14.29 7.50 -10.78
CA GLU A 73 -13.63 6.95 -9.60
C GLU A 73 -12.33 6.24 -9.99
N GLY A 74 -11.20 6.79 -9.56
CA GLY A 74 -9.88 6.23 -9.82
C GLY A 74 -9.56 5.05 -8.91
N SER A 75 -8.84 4.05 -9.43
CA SER A 75 -8.40 2.90 -8.64
C SER A 75 -7.09 2.30 -9.10
N PHE A 76 -6.45 1.58 -8.19
CA PHE A 76 -5.26 0.77 -8.42
C PHE A 76 -5.57 -0.70 -8.11
N SER A 77 -5.02 -1.60 -8.92
CA SER A 77 -4.86 -3.02 -8.58
C SER A 77 -3.37 -3.32 -8.44
N ILE A 78 -2.99 -3.85 -7.29
CA ILE A 78 -1.61 -4.19 -6.92
C ILE A 78 -1.54 -5.64 -6.48
N GLU A 79 -0.57 -6.37 -7.00
CA GLU A 79 -0.25 -7.73 -6.59
C GLU A 79 0.99 -7.69 -5.68
N ILE A 80 0.93 -8.38 -4.53
CA ILE A 80 2.04 -8.59 -3.61
C ILE A 80 2.42 -10.07 -3.62
N PHE A 81 3.70 -10.37 -3.82
CA PHE A 81 4.19 -11.74 -4.00
C PHE A 81 5.68 -11.89 -3.67
N CYS A 82 6.17 -13.14 -3.59
CA CYS A 82 7.58 -13.47 -3.41
C CYS A 82 8.09 -14.30 -4.62
N PRO A 83 8.88 -13.72 -5.55
CA PRO A 83 9.33 -14.46 -6.72
C PRO A 83 10.35 -15.57 -6.38
N SER A 84 11.05 -15.45 -5.24
CA SER A 84 12.03 -16.43 -4.77
C SER A 84 11.44 -17.55 -3.93
N ASP A 85 10.16 -17.47 -3.55
CA ASP A 85 9.50 -18.47 -2.71
C ASP A 85 8.05 -18.70 -3.16
N ALA A 86 7.84 -19.83 -3.85
CA ALA A 86 6.53 -20.22 -4.37
C ALA A 86 5.52 -20.63 -3.28
N SER A 87 5.97 -20.86 -2.03
CA SER A 87 5.07 -21.14 -0.91
C SER A 87 4.45 -19.87 -0.34
N TYR A 88 5.04 -18.70 -0.63
CA TYR A 88 4.47 -17.42 -0.24
C TYR A 88 3.23 -17.13 -1.11
N PRO A 89 2.05 -16.91 -0.50
CA PRO A 89 0.84 -16.65 -1.25
C PRO A 89 0.92 -15.31 -1.99
N SER A 90 0.60 -15.32 -3.29
CA SER A 90 0.36 -14.07 -4.02
C SER A 90 -1.01 -13.50 -3.64
N LYS A 91 -1.08 -12.18 -3.46
CA LYS A 91 -2.31 -11.46 -3.12
C LYS A 91 -2.50 -10.24 -4.00
N THR A 92 -3.60 -10.23 -4.76
CA THR A 92 -4.07 -9.05 -5.48
C THR A 92 -5.02 -8.24 -4.61
N ILE A 93 -4.77 -6.93 -4.55
CA ILE A 93 -5.54 -5.95 -3.80
C ILE A 93 -5.97 -4.86 -4.77
N THR A 94 -7.27 -4.57 -4.80
CA THR A 94 -7.81 -3.41 -5.54
C THR A 94 -8.22 -2.36 -4.53
N VAL A 95 -7.76 -1.12 -4.74
CA VAL A 95 -8.03 0.02 -3.87
C VAL A 95 -8.60 1.15 -4.71
N SER A 96 -9.79 1.60 -4.34
CA SER A 96 -10.43 2.76 -4.96
C SER A 96 -10.15 4.03 -4.18
N GLU A 97 -10.16 5.17 -4.87
CA GLU A 97 -10.09 6.48 -4.25
C GLU A 97 -11.23 6.69 -3.24
N SER A 98 -12.45 6.26 -3.56
CA SER A 98 -13.62 6.50 -2.71
C SER A 98 -13.54 5.73 -1.39
N ASP A 99 -13.05 4.48 -1.45
CA ASP A 99 -12.81 3.68 -0.25
C ASP A 99 -11.77 4.35 0.64
N VAL A 100 -10.67 4.82 0.06
CA VAL A 100 -9.60 5.49 0.83
C VAL A 100 -10.11 6.76 1.47
N LYS A 101 -10.90 7.58 0.76
CA LYS A 101 -11.54 8.76 1.34
C LYS A 101 -12.47 8.40 2.49
N LYS A 102 -13.27 7.34 2.33
CA LYS A 102 -14.17 6.86 3.38
C LYS A 102 -13.38 6.42 4.61
N TRP A 103 -12.35 5.60 4.45
CA TRP A 103 -11.50 5.14 5.56
C TRP A 103 -10.73 6.30 6.22
N ALA A 104 -10.21 7.23 5.41
CA ALA A 104 -9.49 8.41 5.89
C ALA A 104 -10.38 9.43 6.62
N SER A 105 -11.70 9.40 6.42
CA SER A 105 -12.64 10.27 7.13
C SER A 105 -12.89 9.86 8.58
N VAL A 106 -12.57 8.60 8.94
CA VAL A 106 -12.63 8.12 10.33
C VAL A 106 -11.51 8.77 11.14
N PRO A 107 -11.76 9.31 12.35
CA PRO A 107 -10.72 9.86 13.22
C PRO A 107 -9.57 8.86 13.41
N PHE A 108 -8.33 9.36 13.48
CA PHE A 108 -7.13 8.51 13.52
C PHE A 108 -7.17 7.47 14.66
N GLU A 109 -7.62 7.88 15.84
CA GLU A 109 -7.72 7.03 17.05
C GLU A 109 -8.73 5.87 16.88
N GLU A 110 -9.72 6.03 16.02
CA GLU A 110 -10.76 5.05 15.74
C GLU A 110 -10.53 4.32 14.42
N ARG A 111 -9.49 4.69 13.67
CA ARG A 111 -9.28 4.20 12.31
C ARG A 111 -8.75 2.79 12.32
N GLU A 112 -9.43 1.92 11.58
CA GLU A 112 -8.99 0.56 11.33
C GLU A 112 -8.07 0.49 10.10
N ASN A 113 -7.06 -0.36 10.20
CA ASN A 113 -6.30 -0.87 9.08
C ASN A 113 -7.16 -1.84 8.27
N GLN A 114 -6.99 -1.83 6.95
CA GLN A 114 -7.67 -2.79 6.08
C GLN A 114 -6.82 -4.05 6.03
N ILE A 115 -7.30 -5.13 6.64
CA ILE A 115 -6.59 -6.40 6.67
C ILE A 115 -6.89 -7.19 5.39
N TYR A 116 -5.86 -7.40 4.57
CA TYR A 116 -5.97 -8.15 3.33
C TYR A 116 -5.52 -9.60 3.48
N GLN A 117 -4.63 -9.86 4.43
CA GLN A 117 -4.12 -11.18 4.75
C GLN A 117 -3.68 -11.24 6.21
N GLU A 118 -4.12 -12.26 6.94
CA GLU A 118 -3.73 -12.53 8.32
C GLU A 118 -2.56 -13.52 8.42
N GLY A 119 -2.09 -13.79 9.64
CA GLY A 119 -1.07 -14.80 9.91
C GLY A 119 0.36 -14.31 9.71
N ALA A 120 1.27 -15.25 9.43
CA ALA A 120 2.71 -15.00 9.29
C ALA A 120 3.10 -14.27 8.00
N ASN A 121 2.22 -14.25 6.99
CA ASN A 121 2.44 -13.56 5.72
C ASN A 121 1.53 -12.33 5.63
N GLY A 122 1.33 -11.63 6.74
CA GLY A 122 0.29 -10.62 6.87
C GLY A 122 0.45 -9.44 5.90
N ILE A 123 -0.69 -8.91 5.47
CA ILE A 123 -0.79 -7.73 4.62
C ILE A 123 -1.94 -6.86 5.12
N PHE A 124 -1.65 -5.59 5.36
CA PHE A 124 -2.67 -4.59 5.65
C PHE A 124 -2.43 -3.31 4.86
N GLY A 125 -3.42 -2.45 4.82
CA GLY A 125 -3.24 -1.09 4.35
C GLY A 125 -3.80 -0.05 5.32
N PHE A 126 -3.32 1.17 5.13
CA PHE A 126 -3.65 2.32 5.97
C PHE A 126 -4.00 3.51 5.08
N ALA A 127 -5.16 4.11 5.36
CA ALA A 127 -5.71 5.25 4.64
C ALA A 127 -5.44 6.57 5.37
N GLN A 128 -5.15 7.62 4.61
CA GLN A 128 -4.96 8.99 5.09
C GLN A 128 -5.49 10.00 4.07
N GLU A 129 -5.86 11.18 4.56
CA GLU A 129 -6.11 12.34 3.70
C GLU A 129 -4.85 13.21 3.67
N GLY A 130 -4.33 13.49 2.48
CA GLY A 130 -3.16 14.32 2.26
C GLY A 130 -3.50 15.70 1.69
N PRO A 131 -2.49 16.58 1.54
CA PRO A 131 -2.71 17.92 0.99
C PRO A 131 -3.17 17.94 -0.47
N ASN A 132 -2.97 16.83 -1.20
CA ASN A 132 -3.35 16.68 -2.61
C ASN A 132 -4.42 15.59 -2.81
N GLY A 133 -5.12 15.18 -1.76
CA GLY A 133 -6.13 14.10 -1.83
C GLY A 133 -5.72 12.83 -1.10
N PRO A 134 -6.42 11.71 -1.35
CA PRO A 134 -6.28 10.49 -0.59
C PRO A 134 -4.92 9.83 -0.77
N ILE A 135 -4.38 9.30 0.32
CA ILE A 135 -3.13 8.56 0.39
C ILE A 135 -3.44 7.17 0.96
N TYR A 136 -2.96 6.13 0.28
CA TYR A 136 -3.06 4.76 0.74
C TYR A 136 -1.68 4.11 0.80
N THR A 137 -1.38 3.46 1.92
CA THR A 137 -0.13 2.72 2.11
C THR A 137 -0.43 1.27 2.39
N ILE A 138 0.10 0.36 1.57
CA ILE A 138 0.05 -1.09 1.80
C ILE A 138 1.36 -1.53 2.46
N THR A 139 1.24 -2.31 3.53
CA THR A 139 2.36 -2.91 4.24
C THR A 139 2.21 -4.43 4.24
N ALA A 140 3.23 -5.12 3.75
CA ALA A 140 3.27 -6.58 3.67
C ALA A 140 4.42 -7.17 4.51
N GLY A 141 4.41 -8.48 4.72
CA GLY A 141 5.46 -9.18 5.49
C GLY A 141 5.36 -8.94 6.99
N VAL A 142 4.17 -8.60 7.49
CA VAL A 142 3.92 -8.41 8.92
C VAL A 142 3.36 -9.66 9.57
N LEU A 143 3.71 -9.87 10.84
CA LEU A 143 3.18 -10.96 11.63
C LEU A 143 1.88 -10.53 12.31
N ASN A 144 0.76 -11.17 11.96
CA ASN A 144 -0.55 -10.94 12.55
C ASN A 144 -0.93 -9.45 12.57
N PRO A 145 -1.24 -8.86 11.40
CA PRO A 145 -1.48 -7.43 11.28
C PRO A 145 -2.62 -6.99 12.19
N ARG A 146 -2.42 -5.85 12.87
CA ARG A 146 -3.34 -5.34 13.87
C ARG A 146 -4.45 -4.51 13.21
N LEU A 147 -5.66 -4.66 13.72
CA LEU A 147 -6.81 -3.89 13.26
C LEU A 147 -6.63 -2.39 13.54
N HIS A 148 -6.08 -2.03 14.71
CA HIS A 148 -5.77 -0.64 15.06
C HIS A 148 -4.26 -0.41 15.10
N GLY A 149 -3.83 0.80 14.74
CA GLY A 149 -2.47 1.26 15.04
C GLY A 149 -2.22 1.25 16.55
N ASN A 150 -0.95 1.19 16.98
CA ASN A 150 -0.65 1.29 18.40
C ASN A 150 -1.22 2.61 18.93
N GLU A 151 -2.08 2.55 19.96
CA GLU A 151 -2.41 3.72 20.76
C GLU A 151 -1.09 4.38 21.15
N ALA A 152 -0.91 5.65 20.80
CA ALA A 152 0.21 6.41 21.31
C ALA A 152 0.09 6.36 22.84
N THR A 153 0.99 5.64 23.49
CA THR A 153 1.13 5.70 24.94
C THR A 153 1.63 7.11 25.21
N VAL A 154 0.72 7.99 25.62
CA VAL A 154 1.02 9.35 26.09
C VAL A 154 1.78 9.25 27.40
#